data_AF-A0A087UXR1-F1
#
_entry.id   AF-A0A087UXR1-F1
#
_cell.length_a   1.000
_cell.length_b   1.000
_cell.length_c   1.000
_cell.angle_alpha   90.00
_cell.angle_beta   90.00
_cell.angle_gamma   90.00
#
_symmetry.space_group_name_H-M   'P 1'
#
loop_
_entity.id
_entity.type
_entity.pdbx_description
1 polymer ?
#
loop_
_entity_poly.entity_id
_entity_poly.type
_entity_poly.pdbx_seq_one_letter_code
_entity_poly.pdbx_strand_id
1 'polypeptide(L)'
;MVVDCGGGTVDITVHELLDKQGTLKELQKASGGPYGSIGVDMEFEKLLCDIFGENFMQQFRSKRPIGYVDLMIAFEARKRNANPYKTNSLNISLPYSFIEYYKQYKGSSVESAIKKSSHKNVKWSQGMLRLEPSAMEALFQKTVTEIKKHIESIVDQEDMNIDHIFLVGGFAESLILQKEIKEAFSSKLKVVIPQGVSLAILKGAVLFGLDPTTVNIRRLRMTYGVGVLHRFIHGIHPREKLVIKDGIQWCADVFDKFVVNGQSVGVGDVVVRCYTPAKDGQSCSVIHIYCSEKDNIYFITDPGVKRCATLILDLSDSRYIQGREIQTRMMFGDTEIKVSALDVTTGKCVKADIDFLNY
;
A
#
# COMPACT_ATOMS: atom_id res chain seq x y z
N MET A 1 16.11 3.54 3.06
CA MET A 1 14.95 2.70 2.72
C MET A 1 14.30 2.18 4.00
N VAL A 2 12.98 2.26 4.10
CA VAL A 2 12.18 1.69 5.21
C VAL A 2 11.45 0.48 4.67
N VAL A 3 11.56 -0.65 5.37
CA VAL A 3 10.91 -1.92 5.04
C VAL A 3 9.99 -2.26 6.20
N ASP A 4 8.70 -1.94 6.04
CA ASP A 4 7.67 -2.22 7.03
C ASP A 4 7.12 -3.63 6.80
N CYS A 5 7.57 -4.58 7.61
CA CYS A 5 7.10 -5.95 7.59
C CYS A 5 5.92 -6.11 8.56
N GLY A 6 4.71 -5.98 8.04
CA GLY A 6 3.47 -6.18 8.76
C GLY A 6 3.01 -7.64 8.84
N GLY A 7 1.81 -7.83 9.40
CA GLY A 7 1.19 -9.15 9.50
C GLY A 7 0.70 -9.69 8.15
N GLY A 8 0.05 -8.83 7.36
CA GLY A 8 -0.50 -9.19 6.04
C GLY A 8 0.35 -8.73 4.87
N THR A 9 0.84 -7.48 4.93
CA THR A 9 1.62 -6.86 3.86
C THR A 9 3.03 -6.55 4.32
N VAL A 10 3.89 -6.34 3.32
CA VAL A 10 5.18 -5.68 3.50
C VAL A 10 5.19 -4.49 2.58
N ASP A 11 5.54 -3.33 3.13
CA ASP A 11 5.54 -2.05 2.42
C ASP A 11 6.95 -1.44 2.49
N ILE A 12 7.49 -1.07 1.34
CA ILE A 12 8.84 -0.51 1.18
C ILE A 12 8.76 0.89 0.62
N THR A 13 9.45 1.81 1.28
CA THR A 13 9.60 3.21 0.86
C THR A 13 11.06 3.63 0.89
N VAL A 14 11.44 4.48 -0.06
CA VAL A 14 12.81 5.03 -0.15
C VAL A 14 12.75 6.52 0.08
N HIS A 15 13.56 6.99 1.02
CA HIS A 15 13.63 8.39 1.41
C HIS A 15 15.07 8.89 1.35
N GLU A 16 15.23 10.12 0.89
CA GLU A 16 16.45 10.92 0.94
C GLU A 16 16.34 11.91 2.12
N LEU A 17 17.40 12.01 2.92
CA LEU A 17 17.53 13.03 3.95
C LEU A 17 18.12 14.29 3.30
N LEU A 18 17.34 15.36 3.21
CA LEU A 18 17.75 16.57 2.47
C LEU A 18 18.74 17.44 3.26
N ASP A 19 18.63 17.42 4.59
CA ASP A 19 19.38 18.31 5.46
C ASP A 19 19.66 17.68 6.83
N LYS A 20 20.47 18.39 7.62
CA LYS A 20 20.81 17.95 8.99
C LYS A 20 19.66 18.15 9.98
N GLN A 21 18.64 18.93 9.59
CA GLN A 21 17.44 19.17 10.39
C GLN A 21 16.47 17.98 10.33
N GLY A 22 16.64 17.06 9.37
CA GLY A 22 15.91 15.80 9.31
C GLY A 22 14.77 15.80 8.31
N THR A 23 14.72 16.76 7.37
CA THR A 23 13.68 16.81 6.35
C THR A 23 13.84 15.67 5.34
N LEU A 24 12.72 14.98 5.05
CA LEU A 24 12.69 13.80 4.18
C LEU A 24 12.04 14.10 2.83
N LYS A 25 12.62 13.54 1.77
CA LYS A 25 12.06 13.48 0.42
C LYS A 25 11.84 12.03 0.00
N GLU A 26 10.63 11.69 -0.40
CA GLU A 26 10.31 10.37 -0.94
C GLU A 26 10.88 10.23 -2.37
N LEU A 27 11.73 9.24 -2.60
CA LEU A 27 12.38 8.98 -3.89
C LEU A 27 11.57 8.08 -4.81
N GLN A 28 10.72 7.23 -4.27
CA GLN A 28 9.91 6.28 -5.03
C GLN A 28 8.57 6.08 -4.37
N LYS A 29 7.52 5.88 -5.17
CA LYS A 29 6.21 5.44 -4.69
C LYS A 29 6.39 4.18 -3.83
N ALA A 30 5.75 4.16 -2.66
CA ALA A 30 5.65 2.96 -1.84
C ALA A 30 5.29 1.73 -2.69
N SER A 31 6.06 0.67 -2.53
CA SER A 31 5.83 -0.63 -3.20
C SER A 31 5.73 -1.72 -2.14
N GLY A 32 5.05 -2.82 -2.44
CA GLY A 32 4.83 -3.84 -1.44
C GLY A 32 4.08 -5.04 -2.01
N GLY A 33 3.78 -5.99 -1.13
CA GLY A 33 3.00 -7.16 -1.50
C GLY A 33 2.52 -8.00 -0.33
N PRO A 34 1.70 -9.04 -0.61
CA PRO A 34 1.02 -9.84 0.40
C PRO A 34 1.93 -10.94 0.99
N TYR A 35 3.17 -10.59 1.34
CA TYR A 35 4.18 -11.50 1.87
C TYR A 35 4.56 -11.13 3.32
N GLY A 36 3.58 -10.68 4.12
CA GLY A 36 3.73 -10.47 5.56
C GLY A 36 3.78 -11.79 6.37
N SER A 37 3.80 -11.69 7.69
CA SER A 37 3.93 -12.87 8.58
C SER A 37 2.86 -13.95 8.39
N ILE A 38 1.70 -13.59 7.83
CA ILE A 38 0.61 -14.53 7.52
C ILE A 38 1.05 -15.62 6.53
N GLY A 39 2.04 -15.33 5.67
CA GLY A 39 2.61 -16.35 4.79
C GLY A 39 3.25 -17.51 5.56
N VAL A 40 3.79 -17.25 6.77
CA VAL A 40 4.34 -18.30 7.64
C VAL A 40 3.22 -19.16 8.23
N ASP A 41 2.07 -18.55 8.56
CA ASP A 41 0.89 -19.28 9.03
C ASP A 41 0.31 -20.19 7.94
N MET A 42 0.31 -19.72 6.68
CA MET A 42 -0.10 -20.51 5.53
C MET A 42 0.81 -21.73 5.30
N GLU A 43 2.13 -21.58 5.43
CA GLU A 43 3.05 -22.72 5.31
C GLU A 43 2.90 -23.71 6.48
N PHE A 44 2.55 -23.23 7.68
CA PHE A 44 2.20 -24.12 8.79
C PHE A 44 0.90 -24.89 8.54
N GLU A 45 -0.15 -24.22 8.03
CA GLU A 45 -1.39 -24.90 7.62
C GLU A 45 -1.13 -25.95 6.55
N LYS A 46 -0.28 -25.62 5.57
CA LYS A 46 0.13 -26.57 4.53
C LYS A 46 0.85 -27.79 5.12
N LEU A 47 1.77 -27.58 6.05
CA LEU A 47 2.43 -28.68 6.78
C LEU A 47 1.39 -29.57 7.49
N LEU A 48 0.38 -28.99 8.12
CA LEU A 48 -0.69 -29.75 8.76
C LEU A 48 -1.56 -30.51 7.73
N CYS A 49 -1.87 -29.90 6.60
CA CYS A 49 -2.57 -30.55 5.48
C CYS A 49 -1.75 -31.73 4.93
N ASP A 50 -0.44 -31.60 4.80
CA ASP A 50 0.44 -32.66 4.31
C ASP A 50 0.51 -33.84 5.30
N ILE A 51 0.48 -33.57 6.61
CA ILE A 51 0.53 -34.61 7.66
C ILE A 51 -0.82 -35.28 7.89
N PHE A 52 -1.91 -34.49 8.01
CA PHE A 52 -3.21 -34.97 8.48
C PHE A 52 -4.26 -35.08 7.36
N GLY A 53 -3.97 -34.51 6.19
CA GLY A 53 -4.83 -34.49 5.01
C GLY A 53 -5.66 -33.21 4.91
N GLU A 54 -5.72 -32.63 3.71
CA GLU A 54 -6.46 -31.40 3.39
C GLU A 54 -7.95 -31.49 3.77
N ASN A 55 -8.62 -32.57 3.38
CA ASN A 55 -10.03 -32.81 3.72
C ASN A 55 -10.28 -32.82 5.24
N PHE A 56 -9.35 -33.36 6.02
CA PHE A 56 -9.47 -33.36 7.48
C PHE A 56 -9.32 -31.94 8.03
N MET A 57 -8.30 -31.20 7.58
CA MET A 57 -8.06 -29.83 8.03
C MET A 57 -9.24 -28.90 7.71
N GLN A 58 -9.83 -29.02 6.53
CA GLN A 58 -11.03 -28.27 6.15
C GLN A 58 -12.23 -28.62 7.03
N GLN A 59 -12.47 -29.91 7.30
CA GLN A 59 -13.55 -30.36 8.19
C GLN A 59 -13.32 -29.90 9.63
N PHE A 60 -12.09 -29.95 10.14
CA PHE A 60 -11.74 -29.48 11.48
C PHE A 60 -12.01 -27.97 11.61
N ARG A 61 -11.56 -27.17 10.64
CA ARG A 61 -11.81 -25.71 10.61
C ARG A 61 -13.29 -25.37 10.63
N SER A 62 -14.10 -26.11 9.87
CA SER A 62 -15.55 -25.86 9.78
C SER A 62 -16.33 -26.39 10.99
N LYS A 63 -16.06 -27.61 11.46
CA LYS A 63 -16.84 -28.28 12.51
C LYS A 63 -16.34 -28.02 13.92
N ARG A 64 -15.06 -27.63 14.08
CA ARG A 64 -14.41 -27.37 15.37
C ARG A 64 -13.64 -26.02 15.33
N PRO A 65 -14.30 -24.90 14.99
CA PRO A 65 -13.63 -23.62 14.76
C PRO A 65 -12.84 -23.10 15.97
N ILE A 66 -13.35 -23.31 17.20
CA ILE A 66 -12.65 -22.93 18.44
C ILE A 66 -11.31 -23.67 18.54
N GLY A 67 -11.31 -24.99 18.30
CA GLY A 67 -10.08 -25.79 18.32
C GLY A 67 -9.09 -25.38 17.23
N TYR A 68 -9.58 -24.94 16.07
CA TYR A 68 -8.69 -24.40 15.05
C TYR A 68 -8.07 -23.06 15.46
N VAL A 69 -8.84 -22.16 16.08
CA VAL A 69 -8.29 -20.90 16.62
C VAL A 69 -7.24 -21.18 17.71
N ASP A 70 -7.51 -22.08 18.65
CA ASP A 70 -6.58 -22.46 19.71
C ASP A 70 -5.26 -23.02 19.13
N LEU A 71 -5.34 -23.83 18.08
CA LEU A 71 -4.18 -24.36 17.36
C LEU A 71 -3.34 -23.22 16.75
N MET A 72 -3.98 -22.28 16.07
CA MET A 72 -3.28 -21.16 15.43
C MET A 72 -2.67 -20.20 16.47
N ILE A 73 -3.33 -19.99 17.63
CA ILE A 73 -2.76 -19.24 18.75
C ILE A 73 -1.52 -19.95 19.32
N ALA A 74 -1.60 -21.27 19.51
CA ALA A 74 -0.47 -22.06 19.98
C ALA A 74 0.72 -22.01 19.00
N PHE A 75 0.45 -21.99 17.69
CA PHE A 75 1.48 -21.80 16.67
C PHE A 75 2.06 -20.39 16.70
N GLU A 76 1.23 -19.34 16.72
CA GLU A 76 1.66 -17.94 16.76
C GLU A 76 2.66 -17.68 17.90
N ALA A 77 2.39 -18.24 19.09
CA ALA A 77 3.28 -18.14 20.23
C ALA A 77 4.66 -18.78 19.97
N ARG A 78 4.73 -19.88 19.21
CA ARG A 78 6.01 -20.53 18.84
C ARG A 78 6.69 -19.84 17.67
N LYS A 79 5.93 -19.31 16.71
CA LYS A 79 6.43 -18.50 15.59
C LYS A 79 7.16 -17.25 16.11
N ARG A 80 6.58 -16.52 17.07
CA ARG A 80 7.23 -15.34 17.69
C ARG A 80 8.49 -15.67 18.46
N ASN A 81 8.54 -16.84 19.10
CA ASN A 81 9.69 -17.30 19.88
C ASN A 81 10.75 -18.06 19.05
N ALA A 82 10.52 -18.23 17.74
CA ALA A 82 11.46 -18.91 16.86
C ALA A 82 12.76 -18.12 16.78
N ASN A 83 13.88 -18.79 17.06
CA ASN A 83 15.18 -18.16 17.19
C ASN A 83 16.22 -18.97 16.41
N PRO A 84 16.80 -18.40 15.34
CA PRO A 84 17.73 -19.12 14.46
C PRO A 84 19.09 -19.41 15.10
N TYR A 85 19.35 -18.88 16.30
CA TYR A 85 20.58 -19.12 17.07
C TYR A 85 20.41 -20.21 18.13
N LYS A 86 19.21 -20.80 18.25
CA LYS A 86 18.91 -21.89 19.19
C LYS A 86 18.66 -23.18 18.44
N THR A 87 19.19 -24.27 18.98
CA THR A 87 19.02 -25.63 18.42
C THR A 87 17.83 -26.38 19.01
N ASN A 88 17.10 -25.75 19.93
CA ASN A 88 15.97 -26.37 20.62
C ASN A 88 14.76 -26.50 19.69
N SER A 89 14.16 -27.68 19.68
CA SER A 89 12.88 -27.89 19.01
C SER A 89 11.76 -27.08 19.66
N LEU A 90 10.75 -26.70 18.88
CA LEU A 90 9.58 -25.98 19.33
C LEU A 90 8.38 -26.92 19.42
N ASN A 91 7.75 -26.97 20.59
CA ASN A 91 6.59 -27.81 20.84
C ASN A 91 5.30 -26.98 20.68
N ILE A 92 4.43 -27.38 19.77
CA ILE A 92 3.12 -26.79 19.53
C ILE A 92 2.07 -27.72 20.12
N SER A 93 1.20 -27.18 20.98
CA SER A 93 0.10 -27.96 21.54
C SER A 93 -0.97 -28.14 20.48
N LEU A 94 -1.35 -29.39 20.21
CA LEU A 94 -2.57 -29.67 19.46
C LEU A 94 -3.74 -29.71 20.44
N PRO A 95 -4.81 -28.92 20.22
CA PRO A 95 -5.98 -28.95 21.10
C PRO A 95 -6.58 -30.35 21.21
N TYR A 96 -7.16 -30.67 22.36
CA TYR A 96 -7.80 -31.98 22.58
C TYR A 96 -8.85 -32.28 21.49
N SER A 97 -9.63 -31.26 21.10
CA SER A 97 -10.62 -31.35 20.03
C SER A 97 -10.01 -31.73 18.67
N PHE A 98 -8.76 -31.35 18.37
CA PHE A 98 -8.04 -31.78 17.18
C PHE A 98 -7.71 -33.27 17.25
N ILE A 99 -7.10 -33.69 18.37
CA ILE A 99 -6.62 -35.07 18.57
C ILE A 99 -7.80 -36.05 18.56
N GLU A 100 -8.86 -35.74 19.30
CA GLU A 100 -10.08 -36.53 19.37
C GLU A 100 -10.77 -36.62 17.99
N TYR A 101 -10.94 -35.48 17.31
CA TYR A 101 -11.62 -35.43 16.02
C TYR A 101 -10.83 -36.17 14.93
N TYR A 102 -9.50 -36.07 14.92
CA TYR A 102 -8.65 -36.83 14.00
C TYR A 102 -8.82 -38.35 14.19
N LYS A 103 -8.84 -38.80 15.46
CA LYS A 103 -9.05 -40.22 15.79
C LYS A 103 -10.42 -40.71 15.30
N GLN A 104 -11.47 -39.90 15.45
CA GLN A 104 -12.81 -40.22 14.93
C GLN A 104 -12.85 -40.24 13.39
N TYR A 105 -12.15 -39.32 12.73
CA TYR A 105 -12.19 -39.17 11.27
C TYR A 105 -11.34 -40.20 10.52
N LYS A 106 -10.13 -40.53 11.00
CA LYS A 106 -9.20 -41.47 10.34
C LYS A 106 -9.13 -42.85 10.99
N GLY A 107 -9.60 -43.01 12.23
CA GLY A 107 -9.44 -44.25 13.01
C GLY A 107 -8.04 -44.49 13.57
N SER A 108 -7.07 -43.61 13.29
CA SER A 108 -5.68 -43.70 13.77
C SER A 108 -5.28 -42.48 14.62
N SER A 109 -4.26 -42.62 15.46
CA SER A 109 -3.77 -41.52 16.30
C SER A 109 -2.99 -40.47 15.50
N VAL A 110 -2.94 -39.23 16.01
CA VAL A 110 -2.09 -38.15 15.47
C VAL A 110 -0.61 -38.55 15.43
N GLU A 111 -0.15 -39.27 16.46
CA GLU A 111 1.22 -39.82 16.50
C GLU A 111 1.50 -40.75 15.32
N SER A 112 0.54 -41.61 14.96
CA SER A 112 0.67 -42.52 13.82
C SER A 112 0.73 -41.76 12.51
N ALA A 113 -0.03 -40.67 12.37
CA ALA A 113 -0.01 -39.80 11.19
C ALA A 113 1.36 -39.11 11.03
N ILE A 114 1.87 -38.50 12.10
CA ILE A 114 3.17 -37.83 12.10
C ILE A 114 4.30 -38.82 11.79
N LYS A 115 4.30 -40.02 12.40
CA LYS A 115 5.29 -41.07 12.13
C LYS A 115 5.29 -41.56 10.67
N LYS A 116 4.13 -41.55 10.01
CA LYS A 116 3.97 -41.95 8.60
C LYS A 116 4.25 -40.81 7.62
N SER A 117 4.27 -39.57 8.09
CA SER A 117 4.50 -38.40 7.24
C SER A 117 5.91 -38.38 6.64
N SER A 118 6.08 -37.69 5.52
CA SER A 118 7.39 -37.44 4.90
C SER A 118 8.24 -36.43 5.68
N HIS A 119 7.67 -35.71 6.65
CA HIS A 119 8.31 -34.64 7.41
C HIS A 119 9.13 -35.17 8.59
N LYS A 120 10.34 -35.67 8.31
CA LYS A 120 11.24 -36.28 9.32
C LYS A 120 11.61 -35.37 10.50
N ASN A 121 11.59 -34.05 10.28
CA ASN A 121 11.92 -33.01 11.26
C ASN A 121 10.72 -32.60 12.12
N VAL A 122 9.57 -33.27 11.96
CA VAL A 122 8.35 -33.07 12.74
C VAL A 122 8.04 -34.36 13.50
N LYS A 123 7.93 -34.26 14.82
CA LYS A 123 7.77 -35.42 15.72
C LYS A 123 6.58 -35.23 16.64
N TRP A 124 6.06 -36.34 17.16
CA TRP A 124 5.11 -36.33 18.27
C TRP A 124 5.85 -36.66 19.56
N SER A 125 5.74 -35.80 20.58
CA SER A 125 6.40 -36.04 21.87
C SER A 125 5.62 -35.36 22.99
N GLN A 126 5.39 -36.08 24.09
CA GLN A 126 4.69 -35.56 25.28
C GLN A 126 3.31 -34.93 24.97
N GLY A 127 2.58 -35.49 23.99
CA GLY A 127 1.28 -34.95 23.59
C GLY A 127 1.34 -33.67 22.75
N MET A 128 2.52 -33.31 22.22
CA MET A 128 2.72 -32.09 21.44
C MET A 128 3.37 -32.38 20.09
N LEU A 129 3.07 -31.51 19.12
CA LEU A 129 3.73 -31.46 17.82
C LEU A 129 5.08 -30.76 17.97
N ARG A 130 6.17 -31.48 17.80
CA ARG A 130 7.54 -30.99 17.98
C ARG A 130 8.19 -30.73 16.63
N LEU A 131 8.49 -29.46 16.35
CA LEU A 131 9.22 -29.03 15.15
C LEU A 131 10.69 -28.84 15.51
N GLU A 132 11.58 -29.52 14.80
CA GLU A 132 13.01 -29.20 14.85
C GLU A 132 13.29 -27.81 14.24
N PRO A 133 14.43 -27.16 14.58
CA PRO A 133 14.76 -25.82 14.07
C PRO A 133 14.64 -25.71 12.54
N SER A 134 15.13 -26.70 11.80
CA SER A 134 15.04 -26.74 10.33
C SER A 134 13.60 -26.78 9.82
N ALA A 135 12.70 -27.51 10.48
CA ALA A 135 11.29 -27.53 10.12
C ALA A 135 10.61 -26.19 10.39
N MET A 136 10.95 -25.53 11.51
CA MET A 136 10.43 -24.20 11.81
C MET A 136 10.95 -23.17 10.81
N GLU A 137 12.26 -23.15 10.52
CA GLU A 137 12.87 -22.24 9.54
C GLU A 137 12.28 -22.41 8.13
N ALA A 138 11.99 -23.64 7.71
CA ALA A 138 11.37 -23.91 6.42
C ALA A 138 10.01 -23.20 6.25
N LEU A 139 9.23 -22.99 7.32
CA LEU A 139 7.96 -22.26 7.26
C LEU A 139 8.14 -20.78 6.91
N PHE A 140 9.31 -20.19 7.21
CA PHE A 140 9.62 -18.80 6.93
C PHE A 140 10.21 -18.60 5.53
N GLN A 141 10.81 -19.65 4.96
CA GLN A 141 11.67 -19.55 3.78
C GLN A 141 11.00 -18.84 2.61
N LYS A 142 9.76 -19.23 2.27
CA LYS A 142 9.02 -18.64 1.16
C LYS A 142 8.77 -17.14 1.40
N THR A 143 8.18 -16.79 2.53
CA THR A 143 7.87 -15.40 2.91
C THR A 143 9.12 -14.52 2.91
N VAL A 144 10.19 -14.98 3.56
CA VAL A 144 11.47 -14.25 3.64
C VAL A 144 12.13 -14.10 2.26
N THR A 145 12.05 -15.13 1.41
CA THR A 145 12.59 -15.07 0.04
C THR A 145 11.91 -13.99 -0.78
N GLU A 146 10.58 -13.88 -0.70
CA GLU A 146 9.85 -12.83 -1.43
C GLU A 146 10.19 -11.42 -0.90
N ILE A 147 10.35 -11.26 0.41
CA ILE A 147 10.83 -9.98 0.99
C ILE A 147 12.22 -9.63 0.46
N LYS A 148 13.16 -10.58 0.45
CA LYS A 148 14.53 -10.36 -0.04
C LYS A 148 14.53 -9.96 -1.51
N LYS A 149 13.81 -10.70 -2.36
CA LYS A 149 13.68 -10.37 -3.79
C LYS A 149 13.13 -8.97 -4.03
N HIS A 150 12.11 -8.56 -3.25
CA HIS A 150 11.52 -7.24 -3.41
C HIS A 150 12.50 -6.14 -2.99
N ILE A 151 13.25 -6.34 -1.90
CA ILE A 151 14.33 -5.43 -1.49
C ILE A 151 15.41 -5.34 -2.58
N GLU A 152 15.90 -6.48 -3.08
CA GLU A 152 16.89 -6.54 -4.16
C GLU A 152 16.42 -5.74 -5.39
N SER A 153 15.15 -5.91 -5.79
CA SER A 153 14.59 -5.21 -6.95
C SER A 153 14.60 -3.68 -6.85
N ILE A 154 14.65 -3.12 -5.64
CA ILE A 154 14.71 -1.68 -5.37
C ILE A 154 16.16 -1.23 -5.24
N VAL A 155 17.00 -2.04 -4.59
CA VAL A 155 18.43 -1.76 -4.37
C VAL A 155 19.21 -1.78 -5.68
N ASP A 156 18.84 -2.64 -6.63
CA ASP A 156 19.52 -2.77 -7.93
C ASP A 156 19.08 -1.71 -8.96
N GLN A 157 18.24 -0.74 -8.58
CA GLN A 157 17.85 0.38 -9.47
C GLN A 157 18.99 1.40 -9.57
N GLU A 158 19.45 1.71 -10.80
CA GLU A 158 20.61 2.57 -11.06
C GLU A 158 20.51 3.98 -10.42
N ASP A 159 19.30 4.52 -10.29
CA ASP A 159 19.05 5.86 -9.72
C ASP A 159 18.91 5.88 -8.19
N MET A 160 19.07 4.73 -7.51
CA MET A 160 18.82 4.60 -6.07
C MET A 160 20.13 4.42 -5.30
N ASN A 161 20.69 5.51 -4.79
CA ASN A 161 21.80 5.44 -3.82
C ASN A 161 21.26 5.16 -2.40
N ILE A 162 21.09 3.88 -2.06
CA ILE A 162 20.59 3.46 -0.74
C ILE A 162 21.77 3.18 0.19
N ASP A 163 21.82 3.87 1.33
CA ASP A 163 22.85 3.61 2.36
C ASP A 163 22.34 2.71 3.50
N HIS A 164 21.04 2.82 3.82
CA HIS A 164 20.44 2.24 5.02
C HIS A 164 19.13 1.50 4.73
N ILE A 165 18.95 0.36 5.38
CA ILE A 165 17.67 -0.35 5.51
C ILE A 165 17.17 -0.20 6.94
N PHE A 166 15.99 0.38 7.13
CA PHE A 166 15.27 0.37 8.40
C PHE A 166 14.21 -0.72 8.36
N LEU A 167 14.44 -1.83 9.05
CA LEU A 167 13.51 -2.95 9.12
C LEU A 167 12.53 -2.71 10.29
N VAL A 168 11.27 -2.46 9.96
CA VAL A 168 10.21 -2.07 10.91
C VAL A 168 8.96 -2.96 10.77
N GLY A 169 7.96 -2.77 11.63
CA GLY A 169 6.71 -3.54 11.60
C GLY A 169 6.69 -4.71 12.59
N GLY A 170 5.51 -5.30 12.78
CA GLY A 170 5.33 -6.39 13.74
C GLY A 170 6.10 -7.66 13.38
N PHE A 171 6.21 -8.00 12.09
CA PHE A 171 6.94 -9.18 11.66
C PHE A 171 8.46 -9.00 11.74
N ALA A 172 8.94 -7.75 11.71
CA ALA A 172 10.36 -7.43 11.92
C ALA A 172 10.88 -7.74 13.33
N GLU A 173 10.00 -8.09 14.29
CA GLU A 173 10.44 -8.67 15.57
C GLU A 173 10.98 -10.10 15.43
N SER A 174 10.68 -10.81 14.33
CA SER A 174 11.17 -12.15 14.07
C SER A 174 12.69 -12.17 13.92
N LEU A 175 13.38 -12.90 14.80
CA LEU A 175 14.83 -13.07 14.73
C LEU A 175 15.28 -13.82 13.46
N ILE A 176 14.43 -14.68 12.90
CA ILE A 176 14.67 -15.36 11.62
C ILE A 176 14.71 -14.32 10.49
N LEU A 177 13.67 -13.48 10.40
CA LEU A 177 13.64 -12.41 9.39
C LEU A 177 14.83 -11.46 9.54
N GLN A 178 15.12 -11.01 10.77
CA GLN A 178 16.26 -10.12 11.02
C GLN A 178 17.61 -10.73 10.60
N LYS A 179 17.82 -12.03 10.87
CA LYS A 179 19.04 -12.73 10.45
C LYS A 179 19.14 -12.77 8.93
N GLU A 180 18.09 -13.19 8.25
CA GLU A 180 18.06 -13.36 6.79
C GLU A 180 18.26 -12.03 6.03
N ILE A 181 17.62 -10.94 6.50
CA ILE A 181 17.82 -9.60 5.92
C ILE A 181 19.25 -9.10 6.18
N LYS A 182 19.80 -9.34 7.37
CA LYS A 182 21.19 -8.97 7.65
C LYS A 182 22.16 -9.72 6.77
N GLU A 183 22.01 -11.04 6.64
CA GLU A 183 22.89 -11.86 5.81
C GLU A 183 22.84 -11.46 4.33
N ALA A 184 21.66 -11.12 3.82
CA ALA A 184 21.49 -10.71 2.43
C ALA A 184 22.09 -9.32 2.13
N PHE A 185 21.94 -8.35 3.03
CA PHE A 185 22.18 -6.94 2.70
C PHE A 185 23.28 -6.24 3.47
N SER A 186 23.78 -6.79 4.59
CA SER A 186 24.77 -6.08 5.43
C SER A 186 26.14 -5.89 4.78
N SER A 187 26.42 -6.61 3.69
CA SER A 187 27.65 -6.45 2.90
C SER A 187 27.65 -5.17 2.06
N LYS A 188 26.47 -4.67 1.69
CA LYS A 188 26.29 -3.50 0.83
C LYS A 188 25.66 -2.31 1.58
N LEU A 189 24.80 -2.59 2.56
CA LEU A 189 23.90 -1.62 3.18
C LEU A 189 23.95 -1.73 4.70
N LYS A 190 23.70 -0.62 5.40
CA LYS A 190 23.55 -0.66 6.86
C LYS A 190 22.13 -1.04 7.25
N VAL A 191 21.96 -2.27 7.74
CA VAL A 191 20.66 -2.77 8.25
C VAL A 191 20.46 -2.32 9.70
N VAL A 192 19.46 -1.46 9.91
CA VAL A 192 19.06 -0.90 11.20
C VAL A 192 17.72 -1.49 11.62
N ILE A 193 17.68 -2.07 12.82
CA ILE A 193 16.45 -2.57 13.44
C ILE A 193 16.25 -1.74 14.72
N PRO A 194 15.24 -0.85 14.78
CA PRO A 194 15.05 0.05 15.92
C PRO A 194 14.59 -0.70 17.17
N GLN A 195 14.85 -0.13 18.35
CA GLN A 195 14.31 -0.66 19.61
C GLN A 195 12.79 -0.47 19.65
N GLY A 196 12.05 -1.53 20.00
CA GLY A 196 10.58 -1.52 19.96
C GLY A 196 10.04 -1.40 18.54
N VAL A 197 10.49 -2.29 17.65
CA VAL A 197 10.21 -2.30 16.21
C VAL A 197 8.71 -2.17 15.89
N SER A 198 7.85 -2.88 16.63
CA SER A 198 6.39 -2.82 16.49
C SER A 198 5.78 -1.46 16.83
N LEU A 199 6.46 -0.64 17.64
CA LEU A 199 6.01 0.70 18.04
C LEU A 199 6.59 1.81 17.15
N ALA A 200 7.56 1.52 16.29
CA ALA A 200 8.24 2.53 15.48
C ALA A 200 7.26 3.31 14.59
N ILE A 201 6.34 2.61 13.94
CA ILE A 201 5.30 3.20 13.08
C ILE A 201 4.37 4.12 13.90
N LEU A 202 3.87 3.64 15.04
CA LEU A 202 2.99 4.43 15.91
C LEU A 202 3.68 5.70 16.43
N LYS A 203 4.93 5.57 16.88
CA LYS A 203 5.72 6.74 17.33
C LYS A 203 5.95 7.73 16.19
N GLY A 204 6.27 7.24 15.00
CA GLY A 204 6.40 8.06 13.79
C GLY A 204 5.11 8.81 13.46
N ALA A 205 3.96 8.15 13.56
CA ALA A 205 2.66 8.79 13.33
C ALA A 205 2.36 9.91 14.35
N VAL A 206 2.69 9.71 15.64
CA VAL A 206 2.53 10.76 16.66
C VAL A 206 3.46 11.94 16.39
N LEU A 207 4.73 11.68 16.07
CA LEU A 207 5.69 12.74 15.71
C LEU A 207 5.24 13.51 14.47
N PHE A 208 4.75 12.81 13.45
CA PHE A 208 4.19 13.43 12.24
C PHE A 208 2.95 14.28 12.54
N GLY A 209 2.08 13.83 13.45
CA GLY A 209 0.92 14.63 13.89
C GLY A 209 1.31 15.90 14.64
N LEU A 210 2.45 15.90 15.34
CA LEU A 210 3.00 17.09 16.00
C LEU A 210 3.63 18.07 14.99
N ASP A 211 4.34 17.56 13.99
CA ASP A 211 4.92 18.36 12.92
C ASP A 211 4.86 17.65 11.55
N PRO A 212 3.81 17.91 10.75
CA PRO A 212 3.65 17.35 9.42
C PRO A 212 4.71 17.80 8.41
N THR A 213 5.44 18.88 8.69
CA THR A 213 6.42 19.46 7.76
C THR A 213 7.72 18.64 7.67
N THR A 214 7.90 17.66 8.56
CA THR A 214 9.05 16.73 8.57
C THR A 214 9.21 15.97 7.24
N VAL A 215 8.10 15.57 6.60
CA VAL A 215 8.10 14.95 5.27
C VAL A 215 7.69 15.98 4.25
N ASN A 216 8.67 16.74 3.77
CA ASN A 216 8.41 17.96 3.01
C ASN A 216 8.18 17.70 1.52
N ILE A 217 8.63 16.57 0.96
CA ILE A 217 8.43 16.26 -0.47
C ILE A 217 7.92 14.83 -0.63
N ARG A 218 6.76 14.68 -1.29
CA ARG A 218 6.12 13.40 -1.59
C ARG A 218 6.05 13.13 -3.07
N ARG A 219 6.07 11.85 -3.47
CA ARG A 219 5.75 11.47 -4.85
C ARG A 219 4.28 11.15 -5.00
N LEU A 220 3.61 11.81 -5.94
CA LEU A 220 2.20 11.61 -6.19
C LEU A 220 1.92 10.21 -6.75
N ARG A 221 0.84 9.58 -6.27
CA ARG A 221 0.43 8.22 -6.66
C ARG A 221 -0.41 8.18 -7.92
N MET A 222 -0.98 9.32 -8.31
CA MET A 222 -1.97 9.50 -9.37
C MET A 222 -1.69 10.80 -10.13
N THR A 223 -2.08 10.83 -11.40
CA THR A 223 -2.22 12.05 -12.19
C THR A 223 -3.55 12.72 -11.82
N TYR A 224 -3.56 14.02 -11.58
CA TYR A 224 -4.77 14.80 -11.28
C TYR A 224 -4.97 15.92 -12.29
N GLY A 225 -6.23 16.18 -12.62
CA GLY A 225 -6.58 17.23 -13.55
C GLY A 225 -8.07 17.50 -13.61
N VAL A 226 -8.47 18.31 -14.59
CA VAL A 226 -9.87 18.69 -14.81
C VAL A 226 -10.27 18.48 -16.26
N GLY A 227 -11.57 18.27 -16.48
CA GLY A 227 -12.13 18.22 -17.82
C GLY A 227 -12.35 19.63 -18.37
N VAL A 228 -11.80 19.91 -19.55
CA VAL A 228 -11.92 21.22 -20.21
C VAL A 228 -12.33 21.11 -21.67
N LEU A 229 -12.81 22.24 -22.21
CA LEU A 229 -12.91 22.46 -23.65
C LEU A 229 -11.65 23.18 -24.12
N HIS A 230 -10.98 22.63 -25.13
CA HIS A 230 -9.83 23.29 -25.75
C HIS A 230 -10.12 23.67 -27.21
N ARG A 231 -9.34 24.58 -27.82
CA ARG A 231 -9.50 24.85 -29.25
C ARG A 231 -9.19 23.57 -30.05
N PHE A 232 -10.03 23.25 -31.02
CA PHE A 232 -9.81 22.05 -31.83
C PHE A 232 -8.62 22.26 -32.79
N ILE A 233 -7.65 21.36 -32.76
CA ILE A 233 -6.49 21.39 -33.64
C ILE A 233 -6.59 20.22 -34.62
N HIS A 234 -6.78 20.55 -35.90
CA HIS A 234 -6.84 19.56 -36.96
C HIS A 234 -5.54 18.77 -37.07
N GLY A 235 -5.65 17.45 -37.18
CA GLY A 235 -4.50 16.54 -37.27
C GLY A 235 -3.90 16.13 -35.93
N ILE A 236 -4.24 16.81 -34.83
CA ILE A 236 -3.83 16.43 -33.47
C ILE A 236 -5.00 15.85 -32.69
N HIS A 237 -6.15 16.54 -32.69
CA HIS A 237 -7.31 16.11 -31.92
C HIS A 237 -8.17 15.09 -32.70
N PRO A 238 -8.69 14.05 -32.02
CA PRO A 238 -9.59 13.09 -32.64
C PRO A 238 -10.88 13.76 -33.10
N ARG A 239 -11.37 13.41 -34.30
CA ARG A 239 -12.56 14.05 -34.90
C ARG A 239 -13.83 13.81 -34.08
N GLU A 240 -13.92 12.67 -33.40
CA GLU A 240 -15.01 12.31 -32.50
C GLU A 240 -15.11 13.23 -31.28
N LYS A 241 -14.05 13.99 -30.95
CA LYS A 241 -14.05 15.00 -29.88
C LYS A 241 -14.37 16.41 -30.37
N LEU A 242 -14.59 16.61 -31.67
CA LEU A 242 -14.92 17.91 -32.24
C LEU A 242 -16.34 18.34 -31.86
N VAL A 243 -16.45 19.50 -31.23
CA VAL A 243 -17.73 20.17 -30.94
C VAL A 243 -17.70 21.56 -31.56
N ILE A 244 -18.71 21.89 -32.36
CA ILE A 244 -18.85 23.23 -32.96
C ILE A 244 -19.89 24.00 -32.17
N LYS A 245 -19.52 25.19 -31.70
CA LYS A 245 -20.38 26.05 -30.90
C LYS A 245 -20.09 27.51 -31.20
N ASP A 246 -21.13 28.26 -31.55
CA ASP A 246 -21.04 29.69 -31.93
C ASP A 246 -20.00 29.93 -33.04
N GLY A 247 -19.93 29.01 -34.01
CA GLY A 247 -18.97 29.04 -35.12
C GLY A 247 -17.53 28.64 -34.75
N ILE A 248 -17.26 28.36 -33.48
CA ILE A 248 -15.93 27.99 -32.99
C ILE A 248 -15.84 26.47 -32.83
N GLN A 249 -14.72 25.90 -33.30
CA GLN A 249 -14.40 24.49 -33.16
C GLN A 249 -13.64 24.23 -31.84
N TRP A 250 -14.22 23.37 -31.01
CA TRP A 250 -13.70 22.96 -29.71
C TRP A 250 -13.40 21.46 -29.71
N CYS A 251 -12.43 21.07 -28.89
CA CYS A 251 -12.17 19.69 -28.51
C CYS A 251 -12.77 19.46 -27.12
N ALA A 252 -13.74 18.56 -27.04
CA ALA A 252 -14.37 18.18 -25.79
C ALA A 252 -13.55 17.15 -25.02
N ASP A 253 -13.85 17.03 -23.73
CA ASP A 253 -13.32 16.01 -22.84
C ASP A 253 -11.80 16.05 -22.64
N VAL A 254 -11.13 17.16 -22.93
CA VAL A 254 -9.68 17.26 -22.74
C VAL A 254 -9.36 17.16 -21.25
N PHE A 255 -8.40 16.31 -20.91
CA PHE A 255 -7.87 16.20 -19.56
C PHE A 255 -6.72 17.19 -19.39
N ASP A 256 -6.97 18.33 -18.73
CA ASP A 256 -5.92 19.29 -18.40
C ASP A 256 -5.25 18.90 -17.08
N LYS A 257 -3.97 18.52 -17.16
CA LYS A 257 -3.20 17.99 -16.03
C LYS A 257 -2.69 19.11 -15.13
N PHE A 258 -2.99 18.98 -13.85
CA PHE A 258 -2.36 19.81 -12.81
C PHE A 258 -1.04 19.19 -12.38
N VAL A 259 -1.05 17.87 -12.17
CA VAL A 259 0.10 17.09 -11.70
C VAL A 259 0.06 15.70 -12.31
N VAL A 260 1.23 15.07 -12.43
CA VAL A 260 1.36 13.71 -12.99
C VAL A 260 1.78 12.69 -11.94
N ASN A 261 1.43 11.42 -12.17
CA ASN A 261 1.91 10.31 -11.36
C ASN A 261 3.46 10.33 -11.30
N GLY A 262 4.01 10.17 -10.10
CA GLY A 262 5.45 10.19 -9.84
C GLY A 262 6.04 11.58 -9.67
N GLN A 263 5.30 12.65 -9.94
CA GLN A 263 5.75 14.02 -9.71
C GLN A 263 5.99 14.25 -8.21
N SER A 264 7.13 14.86 -7.89
CA SER A 264 7.44 15.34 -6.56
C SER A 264 6.69 16.64 -6.26
N VAL A 265 5.98 16.68 -5.14
CA VAL A 265 5.29 17.88 -4.65
C VAL A 265 5.66 18.14 -3.19
N GLY A 266 5.88 19.40 -2.89
CA GLY A 266 6.16 19.94 -1.57
C GLY A 266 4.92 20.01 -0.68
N VAL A 267 5.11 20.07 0.64
CA VAL A 267 4.04 20.37 1.59
C VAL A 267 3.54 21.79 1.38
N GLY A 268 2.26 21.93 1.04
CA GLY A 268 1.64 23.22 0.76
C GLY A 268 1.79 23.70 -0.69
N ASP A 269 2.39 22.89 -1.57
CA ASP A 269 2.47 23.22 -2.99
C ASP A 269 1.07 23.38 -3.57
N VAL A 270 0.83 24.51 -4.24
CA VAL A 270 -0.43 24.81 -4.92
C VAL A 270 -0.20 24.91 -6.40
N VAL A 271 -0.88 24.05 -7.16
CA VAL A 271 -0.96 24.18 -8.61
C VAL A 271 -2.23 24.95 -8.96
N VAL A 272 -2.05 26.05 -9.69
CA VAL A 272 -3.13 26.93 -10.14
C VAL A 272 -3.27 26.84 -11.65
N ARG A 273 -4.51 26.75 -12.13
CA ARG A 273 -4.87 26.91 -13.54
C ARG A 273 -6.02 27.89 -13.66
N CYS A 274 -5.98 28.71 -14.69
CA CYS A 274 -6.99 29.71 -14.98
C CYS A 274 -7.86 29.26 -16.17
N TYR A 275 -9.16 29.39 -16.01
CA TYR A 275 -10.16 29.03 -17.01
C TYR A 275 -11.16 30.17 -17.19
N THR A 276 -11.88 30.14 -18.30
CA THR A 276 -13.01 31.02 -18.56
C THR A 276 -14.30 30.20 -18.66
N PRO A 277 -15.47 30.75 -18.28
CA PRO A 277 -16.75 30.11 -18.55
C PRO A 277 -16.91 29.72 -20.02
N ALA A 278 -17.59 28.61 -20.29
CA ALA A 278 -17.80 28.11 -21.64
C ALA A 278 -18.86 28.91 -22.44
N LYS A 279 -19.63 29.77 -21.76
CA LYS A 279 -20.58 30.72 -22.33
C LYS A 279 -20.54 32.02 -21.52
N ASP A 280 -20.60 33.14 -22.22
CA ASP A 280 -20.85 34.44 -21.59
C ASP A 280 -22.21 34.42 -20.88
N GLY A 281 -22.28 35.03 -19.69
CA GLY A 281 -23.51 35.08 -18.88
C GLY A 281 -23.96 33.75 -18.26
N GLN A 282 -23.13 32.70 -18.29
CA GLN A 282 -23.40 31.44 -17.59
C GLN A 282 -23.56 31.69 -16.07
N SER A 283 -24.65 31.19 -15.48
CA SER A 283 -24.98 31.43 -14.06
C SER A 283 -24.27 30.50 -13.07
N CYS A 284 -23.65 29.42 -13.55
CA CYS A 284 -22.96 28.44 -12.70
C CYS A 284 -21.89 27.72 -13.51
N SER A 285 -20.68 27.56 -12.96
CA SER A 285 -19.63 26.72 -13.54
C SER A 285 -19.44 25.45 -12.72
N VAL A 286 -19.48 24.30 -13.39
CA VAL A 286 -19.22 22.99 -12.79
C VAL A 286 -17.87 22.50 -13.24
N ILE A 287 -16.97 22.24 -12.29
CA ILE A 287 -15.60 21.78 -12.53
C ILE A 287 -15.48 20.39 -11.93
N HIS A 288 -15.32 19.41 -12.79
CA HIS A 288 -15.07 18.04 -12.37
C HIS A 288 -13.57 17.79 -12.25
N ILE A 289 -13.16 17.23 -11.10
CA ILE A 289 -11.80 16.80 -10.85
C ILE A 289 -11.70 15.32 -11.18
N TYR A 290 -10.65 14.96 -11.91
CA TYR A 290 -10.40 13.59 -12.35
C TYR A 290 -9.01 13.12 -11.88
N CYS A 291 -8.89 11.81 -11.70
CA CYS A 291 -7.64 11.15 -11.38
C CYS A 291 -7.40 9.90 -12.25
N SER A 292 -6.13 9.51 -12.40
CA SER A 292 -5.74 8.25 -13.03
C SER A 292 -4.39 7.74 -12.51
N GLU A 293 -4.19 6.43 -12.52
CA GLU A 293 -2.89 5.80 -12.26
C GLU A 293 -1.91 5.97 -13.44
N LYS A 294 -2.41 6.35 -14.62
CA LYS A 294 -1.60 6.54 -15.83
C LYS A 294 -1.20 8.00 -16.01
N ASP A 295 -0.06 8.22 -16.63
CA ASP A 295 0.43 9.54 -17.05
C ASP A 295 0.05 9.86 -18.50
N ASN A 296 -0.01 8.85 -19.37
CA ASN A 296 -0.33 8.93 -20.79
C ASN A 296 -1.83 9.03 -21.08
N ILE A 297 -2.52 9.89 -20.32
CA ILE A 297 -3.93 10.26 -20.52
C ILE A 297 -4.02 11.62 -21.21
N TYR A 298 -4.99 11.78 -22.10
CA TYR A 298 -5.26 13.02 -22.84
C TYR A 298 -6.72 13.45 -22.73
N PHE A 299 -7.63 12.52 -22.48
CA PHE A 299 -9.06 12.79 -22.33
C PHE A 299 -9.64 12.24 -21.03
N ILE A 300 -10.68 12.89 -20.51
CA ILE A 300 -11.41 12.42 -19.33
C ILE A 300 -12.17 11.11 -19.57
N THR A 301 -12.29 10.71 -20.84
CA THR A 301 -12.90 9.44 -21.26
C THR A 301 -11.87 8.32 -21.44
N ASP A 302 -10.58 8.57 -21.23
CA ASP A 302 -9.54 7.56 -21.43
C ASP A 302 -9.67 6.42 -20.40
N PRO A 303 -9.32 5.17 -20.78
CA PRO A 303 -9.43 4.02 -19.88
C PRO A 303 -8.58 4.18 -18.61
N GLY A 304 -9.26 4.18 -17.45
CA GLY A 304 -8.65 4.33 -16.13
C GLY A 304 -8.70 5.77 -15.58
N VAL A 305 -9.36 6.70 -16.28
CA VAL A 305 -9.70 8.02 -15.72
C VAL A 305 -11.01 7.92 -14.93
N LYS A 306 -11.00 8.43 -13.69
CA LYS A 306 -12.17 8.47 -12.80
C LYS A 306 -12.40 9.89 -12.30
N ARG A 307 -13.66 10.28 -12.16
CA ARG A 307 -14.02 11.54 -11.49
C ARG A 307 -13.96 11.34 -9.98
N CYS A 308 -13.27 12.22 -9.26
CA CYS A 308 -13.03 12.08 -7.82
C CYS A 308 -13.49 13.29 -6.98
N ALA A 309 -13.81 14.43 -7.60
CA ALA A 309 -14.47 15.55 -6.93
C ALA A 309 -15.27 16.41 -7.93
N THR A 310 -16.15 17.27 -7.41
CA THR A 310 -16.86 18.27 -8.21
C THR A 310 -16.94 19.58 -7.45
N LEU A 311 -16.55 20.67 -8.10
CA LEU A 311 -16.71 22.04 -7.62
C LEU A 311 -17.85 22.70 -8.40
N ILE A 312 -18.74 23.39 -7.70
CA ILE A 312 -19.87 24.10 -8.30
C ILE A 312 -19.76 25.55 -7.89
N LEU A 313 -19.45 26.44 -8.84
CA LEU A 313 -19.21 27.86 -8.61
C LEU A 313 -20.39 28.67 -9.15
N ASP A 314 -21.04 29.44 -8.28
CA ASP A 314 -22.13 30.34 -8.66
C ASP A 314 -21.59 31.61 -9.36
N LEU A 315 -22.02 31.81 -10.60
CA LEU A 315 -21.64 32.92 -11.47
C LEU A 315 -22.83 33.86 -11.78
N SER A 316 -23.94 33.76 -11.05
CA SER A 316 -25.19 34.49 -11.33
C SER A 316 -25.14 36.01 -11.22
N ASP A 317 -24.03 36.60 -10.75
CA ASP A 317 -23.87 38.05 -10.63
C ASP A 317 -23.82 38.75 -12.01
N SER A 318 -24.94 39.30 -12.43
CA SER A 318 -25.13 39.90 -13.76
C SER A 318 -24.28 41.15 -14.01
N ARG A 319 -23.58 41.68 -13.01
CA ARG A 319 -22.65 42.81 -13.16
C ARG A 319 -21.41 42.45 -14.00
N TYR A 320 -21.10 41.16 -14.12
CA TYR A 320 -19.89 40.67 -14.78
C TYR A 320 -20.25 39.57 -15.77
N ILE A 321 -20.46 39.93 -17.04
CA ILE A 321 -20.94 39.00 -18.08
C ILE A 321 -19.80 38.49 -18.97
N GLN A 322 -18.73 39.28 -19.11
CA GLN A 322 -17.59 38.98 -19.98
C GLN A 322 -16.28 39.02 -19.19
N GLY A 323 -15.29 38.25 -19.66
CA GLY A 323 -13.93 38.27 -19.11
C GLY A 323 -13.79 37.70 -17.69
N ARG A 324 -14.74 36.87 -17.24
CA ARG A 324 -14.62 36.16 -15.96
C ARG A 324 -13.48 35.15 -16.00
N GLU A 325 -12.58 35.25 -15.04
CA GLU A 325 -11.54 34.28 -14.80
C GLU A 325 -11.91 33.41 -13.59
N ILE A 326 -11.83 32.10 -13.79
CA ILE A 326 -12.00 31.09 -12.75
C ILE A 326 -10.64 30.47 -12.48
N GLN A 327 -10.13 30.67 -11.27
CA GLN A 327 -8.91 30.05 -10.81
C GLN A 327 -9.23 28.76 -10.08
N THR A 328 -8.87 27.62 -10.69
CA THR A 328 -8.93 26.32 -10.03
C THR A 328 -7.59 26.03 -9.40
N ARG A 329 -7.59 25.58 -8.15
CA ARG A 329 -6.38 25.33 -7.35
C ARG A 329 -6.44 23.93 -6.77
N MET A 330 -5.33 23.21 -6.85
CA MET A 330 -5.10 21.96 -6.13
C MET A 330 -3.92 22.15 -5.21
N MET A 331 -4.14 21.96 -3.91
CA MET A 331 -3.10 22.03 -2.88
C MET A 331 -2.70 20.61 -2.47
N PHE A 332 -1.40 20.35 -2.49
CA PHE A 332 -0.81 19.05 -2.21
C PHE A 332 0.02 19.09 -0.93
N GLY A 333 0.29 17.90 -0.39
CA GLY A 333 1.25 17.70 0.68
C GLY A 333 0.71 17.75 2.10
N ASP A 334 -0.59 18.02 2.30
CA ASP A 334 -1.28 17.65 3.54
C ASP A 334 -1.62 16.13 3.52
N THR A 335 -2.28 15.57 4.55
CA THR A 335 -2.82 14.20 4.48
C THR A 335 -3.87 14.02 3.38
N GLU A 336 -4.51 15.11 2.96
CA GLU A 336 -5.56 15.15 1.94
C GLU A 336 -5.22 16.15 0.83
N ILE A 337 -5.70 15.90 -0.39
CA ILE A 337 -5.58 16.86 -1.50
C ILE A 337 -6.79 17.78 -1.44
N LYS A 338 -6.54 19.08 -1.27
CA LYS A 338 -7.59 20.10 -1.20
C LYS A 338 -7.77 20.75 -2.55
N VAL A 339 -9.01 20.77 -3.06
CA VAL A 339 -9.33 21.42 -4.33
C VAL A 339 -10.26 22.61 -4.12
N SER A 340 -10.05 23.67 -4.90
CA SER A 340 -10.87 24.88 -4.82
C SER A 340 -11.01 25.57 -6.17
N ALA A 341 -12.08 26.33 -6.32
CA ALA A 341 -12.29 27.21 -7.47
C ALA A 341 -12.70 28.60 -6.98
N LEU A 342 -12.02 29.62 -7.51
CA LEU A 342 -12.20 31.03 -7.18
C LEU A 342 -12.68 31.77 -8.43
N ASP A 343 -13.81 32.46 -8.33
CA ASP A 343 -14.18 33.51 -9.27
C ASP A 343 -13.36 34.76 -8.92
N VAL A 344 -12.38 35.09 -9.77
CA VAL A 344 -11.44 36.20 -9.53
C VAL A 344 -12.18 37.55 -9.49
N THR A 345 -13.27 37.67 -10.25
CA THR A 345 -14.01 38.92 -10.35
C THR A 345 -14.84 39.21 -9.10
N THR A 346 -15.46 38.18 -8.51
CA THR A 346 -16.33 38.35 -7.34
C THR A 346 -15.67 38.00 -6.01
N GLY A 347 -14.52 37.30 -6.04
CA GLY A 347 -13.87 36.74 -4.86
C GLY A 347 -14.57 35.51 -4.28
N LYS A 348 -15.67 35.03 -4.89
CA LYS A 348 -16.38 33.83 -4.42
C LYS A 348 -15.50 32.60 -4.62
N CYS A 349 -15.33 31.82 -3.56
CA CYS A 349 -14.53 30.60 -3.57
C CYS A 349 -15.37 29.41 -3.11
N VAL A 350 -15.24 28.29 -3.80
CA VAL A 350 -15.78 26.99 -3.39
C VAL A 350 -14.67 25.99 -3.21
N LYS A 351 -14.88 25.01 -2.33
CA LYS A 351 -13.92 23.97 -2.00
C LYS A 351 -14.60 22.60 -2.04
N ALA A 352 -13.83 21.58 -2.32
CA ALA A 352 -14.23 20.19 -2.19
C ALA A 352 -13.02 19.37 -1.75
N ASP A 353 -13.30 18.25 -1.10
CA ASP A 353 -12.31 17.23 -0.80
C ASP A 353 -12.37 16.14 -1.87
N ILE A 354 -11.22 15.52 -2.14
CA ILE A 354 -11.16 14.38 -3.05
C ILE A 354 -11.61 13.14 -2.29
N ASP A 355 -12.60 12.44 -2.85
CA ASP A 355 -13.06 11.16 -2.30
C ASP A 355 -12.10 10.03 -2.73
N PHE A 356 -11.42 9.45 -1.74
CA PHE A 356 -10.52 8.32 -1.89
C PHE A 356 -11.14 6.98 -1.44
N LEU A 357 -12.44 6.93 -1.11
CA LEU A 357 -13.09 5.74 -0.56
C LEU A 357 -14.07 5.09 -1.54
N ASN A 358 -14.49 5.82 -2.57
CA ASN A 358 -15.34 5.30 -3.66
C ASN A 358 -14.53 4.79 -4.86
N TYR A 359 -13.57 3.88 -4.62
CA TYR A 359 -12.71 3.28 -5.66
C TYR A 359 -13.26 2.02 -6.31
#